data_AF-A0A364XV74-F1
#
_entry.id   AF-A0A364XV74-F1
#
_cell.length_a   1.000
_cell.length_b   1.000
_cell.length_c   1.000
_cell.angle_alpha   90.00
_cell.angle_beta   90.00
_cell.angle_gamma   90.00
#
_symmetry.space_group_name_H-M   'P 1'
#
loop_
_entity.id
_entity.type
_entity.pdbx_description
1 polymer ?
#
loop_
_entity_poly.entity_id
_entity_poly.type
_entity_poly.pdbx_seq_one_letter_code
_entity_poly.pdbx_strand_id
1 'polypeptide(L)'
;MNGAKAPTLDQLIEEYKSLPQFCENVNYSDEAAIKKNNQSVKRMIKIVKAIVKNYGGSGIHKLKPLLDIDAHKTNLWIATHLLEEVEVDEALEEKALDVIKRVSATDPLLKVSYDHWLKLYFGTAEN
;
A
#
# COMPACT_ATOMS: atom_id res chain seq x y z
N MET A 1 18.64 -6.83 -28.89
CA MET A 1 18.33 -6.22 -27.58
C MET A 1 16.82 -6.05 -27.50
N ASN A 2 16.12 -6.88 -26.73
CA ASN A 2 14.67 -6.76 -26.56
C ASN A 2 14.38 -5.55 -25.66
N GLY A 3 14.06 -4.41 -26.27
CA GLY A 3 13.57 -3.23 -25.56
C GLY A 3 12.15 -3.50 -25.06
N ALA A 4 12.03 -4.08 -23.86
CA ALA A 4 10.73 -4.16 -23.22
C ALA A 4 10.19 -2.75 -23.01
N LYS A 5 9.03 -2.45 -23.62
CA LYS A 5 8.32 -1.19 -23.40
C LYS A 5 8.02 -1.05 -21.91
N ALA A 6 8.30 0.12 -21.34
CA ALA A 6 7.94 0.40 -19.96
C ALA A 6 6.44 0.14 -19.74
N PRO A 7 6.03 -0.46 -18.60
CA PRO A 7 4.63 -0.73 -18.33
C PRO A 7 3.84 0.59 -18.29
N THR A 8 2.62 0.55 -18.81
CA THR A 8 1.67 1.65 -18.73
C THR A 8 1.16 1.84 -17.30
N LEU A 9 0.58 3.01 -17.02
CA LEU A 9 -0.02 3.31 -15.71
C LEU A 9 -1.09 2.27 -15.33
N ASP A 10 -1.99 1.94 -16.26
CA ASP A 10 -3.05 0.98 -16.01
C ASP A 10 -2.49 -0.43 -15.74
N GLN A 11 -1.43 -0.83 -16.45
CA GLN A 11 -0.74 -2.11 -16.17
C GLN A 11 -0.14 -2.14 -14.77
N LEU A 12 0.46 -1.04 -14.31
CA LEU A 12 1.00 -0.93 -12.96
C LEU A 12 -0.10 -1.00 -11.90
N ILE A 13 -1.24 -0.33 -12.13
CA ILE A 13 -2.38 -0.34 -11.21
C ILE A 13 -3.02 -1.72 -11.12
N GLU A 14 -3.25 -2.38 -12.27
CA GLU A 14 -3.82 -3.73 -12.28
C GLU A 14 -2.86 -4.74 -11.66
N GLU A 15 -1.55 -4.60 -11.88
CA GLU A 15 -0.57 -5.43 -11.18
C GLU A 15 -0.66 -5.21 -9.67
N TYR A 16 -0.69 -3.94 -9.21
CA TYR A 16 -0.82 -3.63 -7.78
C TYR A 16 -2.02 -4.33 -7.16
N LYS A 17 -3.20 -4.25 -7.79
CA LYS A 17 -4.44 -4.87 -7.30
C LYS A 17 -4.33 -6.40 -7.13
N SER A 18 -3.47 -7.06 -7.91
CA SER A 18 -3.31 -8.51 -7.84
C SER A 18 -2.36 -9.00 -6.74
N LEU A 19 -1.57 -8.12 -6.12
CA LEU A 19 -0.52 -8.52 -5.18
C LEU A 19 -0.99 -8.73 -3.72
N PRO A 20 -1.94 -7.94 -3.17
CA PRO A 20 -2.40 -8.09 -1.79
C PRO A 20 -2.88 -9.50 -1.41
N GLN A 21 -3.44 -10.25 -2.36
CA GLN A 21 -3.88 -11.64 -2.12
C GLN A 21 -2.76 -12.57 -1.62
N PHE A 22 -1.49 -12.27 -1.93
CA PHE A 22 -0.34 -13.07 -1.46
C PHE A 22 0.16 -12.67 -0.08
N CYS A 23 -0.38 -11.59 0.47
CA CYS A 23 -0.07 -11.08 1.80
C CYS A 23 -1.15 -11.48 2.82
N GLU A 24 -2.28 -12.01 2.35
CA GLU A 24 -3.37 -12.48 3.19
C GLU A 24 -3.07 -13.89 3.72
N ASN A 25 -3.29 -14.11 5.02
CA ASN A 25 -3.20 -15.41 5.69
C ASN A 25 -1.89 -16.18 5.43
N VAL A 26 -0.76 -15.46 5.40
CA VAL A 26 0.56 -16.05 5.17
C VAL A 26 0.85 -17.13 6.21
N ASN A 27 1.13 -18.35 5.75
CA ASN A 27 1.64 -19.39 6.61
C ASN A 27 3.11 -19.11 6.94
N TYR A 28 3.38 -18.57 8.13
CA TYR A 28 4.73 -18.25 8.59
C TYR A 28 5.58 -19.47 8.98
N SER A 29 5.05 -20.69 8.82
CA SER A 29 5.85 -21.93 8.86
C SER A 29 6.25 -22.42 7.47
N ASP A 30 5.80 -21.76 6.39
CA ASP A 30 6.16 -22.07 5.00
C ASP A 30 7.06 -20.98 4.41
N GLU A 31 8.33 -21.32 4.18
CA GLU A 31 9.32 -20.41 3.61
C GLU A 31 8.92 -19.87 2.23
N ALA A 32 8.26 -20.70 1.39
CA ALA A 32 7.83 -20.28 0.07
C ALA A 32 6.71 -19.23 0.16
N ALA A 33 5.76 -19.41 1.08
CA ALA A 33 4.71 -18.44 1.36
C ALA A 33 5.28 -17.11 1.87
N ILE A 34 6.22 -17.16 2.82
CA ILE A 34 6.92 -15.97 3.34
C ILE A 34 7.65 -15.23 2.21
N LYS A 35 8.38 -15.96 1.37
CA LYS A 35 9.12 -15.38 0.24
C LYS A 35 8.17 -14.69 -0.73
N LYS A 36 7.03 -15.31 -1.04
CA LYS A 36 6.02 -14.75 -1.95
C LYS A 36 5.38 -13.49 -1.37
N ASN A 37 5.04 -13.49 -0.08
CA ASN A 37 4.56 -12.31 0.63
C ASN A 37 5.57 -11.16 0.51
N ASN A 38 6.83 -11.40 0.89
CA ASN A 38 7.88 -10.38 0.90
C ASN A 38 8.15 -9.83 -0.52
N GLN A 39 8.13 -10.68 -1.54
CA GLN A 39 8.24 -10.28 -2.93
C GLN A 39 7.06 -9.40 -3.37
N SER A 40 5.85 -9.74 -2.93
CA SER A 40 4.63 -9.01 -3.27
C SER A 40 4.62 -7.61 -2.64
N VAL A 41 4.92 -7.49 -1.34
CA VAL A 41 5.07 -6.20 -0.65
C VAL A 41 6.15 -5.34 -1.32
N LYS A 42 7.33 -5.91 -1.58
CA LYS A 42 8.42 -5.20 -2.27
C LYS A 42 8.01 -4.74 -3.68
N ARG A 43 7.17 -5.52 -4.39
CA ARG A 43 6.68 -5.14 -5.71
C ARG A 43 5.63 -4.03 -5.63
N MET A 44 4.70 -4.08 -4.66
CA MET A 44 3.71 -3.03 -4.42
C MET A 44 4.38 -1.67 -4.20
N ILE A 45 5.38 -1.60 -3.32
CA ILE A 45 6.16 -0.37 -3.07
C ILE A 45 6.85 0.12 -4.35
N LYS A 46 7.49 -0.78 -5.10
CA LYS A 46 8.13 -0.42 -6.37
C LYS A 46 7.13 0.12 -7.39
N ILE A 47 5.91 -0.39 -7.42
CA ILE A 47 4.85 0.09 -8.32
C ILE A 47 4.47 1.52 -7.94
N VAL A 48 4.19 1.78 -6.67
CA VAL A 48 3.81 3.14 -6.19
C VAL A 48 4.91 4.14 -6.56
N LYS A 49 6.17 3.84 -6.24
CA LYS A 49 7.33 4.68 -6.61
C LYS A 49 7.49 4.85 -8.11
N ALA A 50 7.26 3.81 -8.90
CA ALA A 50 7.33 3.90 -10.37
C ALA A 50 6.22 4.78 -10.95
N ILE A 51 5.02 4.74 -10.36
CA ILE A 51 3.91 5.61 -10.77
C ILE A 51 4.27 7.07 -10.55
N VAL A 52 4.79 7.42 -9.37
CA VAL A 52 5.26 8.80 -9.08
C VAL A 52 6.34 9.24 -10.05
N LYS A 53 7.38 8.40 -10.19
CA LYS A 53 8.53 8.71 -11.04
C LYS A 53 8.15 8.97 -12.49
N ASN A 54 7.22 8.20 -13.04
CA ASN A 54 6.93 8.20 -14.47
C ASN A 54 5.70 9.04 -14.85
N TYR A 55 4.79 9.32 -13.90
CA TYR A 55 3.49 9.97 -14.16
C TYR A 55 3.19 11.14 -13.21
N GLY A 56 4.06 11.41 -12.22
CA GLY A 56 3.94 12.52 -11.27
C GLY A 56 2.66 12.46 -10.42
N GLY A 57 2.23 13.62 -9.91
CA GLY A 57 1.02 13.73 -9.07
C GLY A 57 -0.25 13.22 -9.76
N SER A 58 -0.38 13.45 -11.08
CA SER A 58 -1.52 12.93 -11.86
C SER A 58 -1.61 11.40 -11.83
N GLY A 59 -0.46 10.71 -11.81
CA GLY A 59 -0.38 9.26 -11.68
C GLY A 59 -0.74 8.78 -10.28
N ILE A 60 -0.27 9.48 -9.25
CA ILE A 60 -0.61 9.18 -7.85
C ILE A 60 -2.12 9.21 -7.64
N HIS A 61 -2.83 10.21 -8.17
CA HIS A 61 -4.28 10.28 -8.05
C HIS A 61 -5.03 9.11 -8.70
N LYS A 62 -4.42 8.38 -9.65
CA LYS A 62 -5.00 7.17 -10.21
C LYS A 62 -4.99 5.99 -9.24
N LEU A 63 -4.25 6.06 -8.13
CA LEU A 63 -4.29 5.09 -7.04
C LEU A 63 -5.45 5.35 -6.06
N LYS A 64 -6.08 6.53 -6.08
CA LYS A 64 -7.19 6.89 -5.18
C LYS A 64 -8.35 5.86 -5.16
N PRO A 65 -8.77 5.26 -6.28
CA PRO A 65 -9.82 4.24 -6.26
C PRO A 65 -9.45 2.96 -5.49
N LEU A 66 -8.15 2.66 -5.31
CA LEU A 66 -7.71 1.47 -4.59
C LEU A 66 -7.97 1.60 -3.08
N LEU A 67 -8.09 2.82 -2.56
CA LEU A 67 -8.48 3.09 -1.17
C LEU A 67 -9.91 2.63 -0.86
N ASP A 68 -10.72 2.34 -1.87
CA ASP A 68 -12.09 1.86 -1.74
C ASP A 68 -12.20 0.32 -1.94
N ILE A 69 -11.08 -0.39 -2.12
CA ILE A 69 -11.06 -1.84 -2.36
C ILE A 69 -10.76 -2.58 -1.06
N ASP A 70 -11.79 -3.15 -0.44
CA ASP A 70 -11.63 -3.91 0.82
C ASP A 70 -11.01 -5.31 0.61
N ALA A 71 -11.10 -5.87 -0.60
CA ALA A 71 -10.60 -7.21 -0.91
C ALA A 71 -9.10 -7.35 -0.57
N HIS A 72 -8.74 -8.40 0.17
CA HIS A 72 -7.37 -8.70 0.60
C HIS A 72 -6.68 -7.52 1.34
N LYS A 73 -7.47 -6.66 2.00
CA LYS A 73 -6.99 -5.42 2.65
C LYS A 73 -6.23 -4.50 1.68
N THR A 74 -6.60 -4.49 0.39
CA THR A 74 -5.96 -3.67 -0.64
C THR A 74 -5.96 -2.20 -0.26
N ASN A 75 -7.09 -1.71 0.25
CA ASN A 75 -7.28 -0.37 0.78
C ASN A 75 -6.24 0.00 1.85
N LEU A 76 -5.97 -0.89 2.80
CA LEU A 76 -5.02 -0.68 3.88
C LEU A 76 -3.59 -0.67 3.36
N TRP A 77 -3.23 -1.62 2.48
CA TRP A 77 -1.92 -1.66 1.85
C TRP A 77 -1.62 -0.37 1.07
N ILE A 78 -2.55 0.08 0.22
CA ILE A 78 -2.31 1.30 -0.57
C ILE A 78 -2.30 2.54 0.33
N ALA A 79 -3.13 2.60 1.36
CA ALA A 79 -3.09 3.70 2.32
C ALA A 79 -1.72 3.80 3.00
N THR A 80 -1.18 2.69 3.50
CA THR A 80 0.15 2.67 4.14
C THR A 80 1.24 3.06 3.15
N HIS A 81 1.29 2.47 1.96
CA HIS A 81 2.33 2.81 0.99
C HIS A 81 2.24 4.25 0.50
N LEU A 82 1.04 4.83 0.36
CA LEU A 82 0.87 6.24 -0.02
C LEU A 82 1.48 7.18 1.03
N LEU A 83 1.33 6.86 2.33
CA LEU A 83 1.83 7.71 3.41
C LEU A 83 3.30 7.49 3.76
N GLU A 84 3.84 6.28 3.52
CA GLU A 84 5.22 5.95 3.86
C GLU A 84 6.23 6.20 2.73
N GLU A 85 5.80 6.06 1.47
CA GLU A 85 6.75 5.88 0.36
C GLU A 85 6.81 7.06 -0.61
N VAL A 86 5.84 7.97 -0.55
CA VAL A 86 5.67 9.06 -1.52
C VAL A 86 5.06 10.31 -0.89
N GLU A 87 5.27 11.46 -1.51
CA GLU A 87 4.54 12.69 -1.17
C GLU A 87 3.14 12.64 -1.78
N VAL A 88 2.14 12.98 -0.98
CA VAL A 88 0.72 13.05 -1.36
C VAL A 88 0.16 14.42 -1.01
N ASP A 89 -0.94 14.81 -1.66
CA ASP A 89 -1.67 16.01 -1.26
C ASP A 89 -2.57 15.73 -0.04
N GLU A 90 -3.00 16.80 0.63
CA GLU A 90 -3.83 16.75 1.83
C GLU A 90 -5.09 15.89 1.62
N ALA A 91 -5.74 16.02 0.48
CA ALA A 91 -6.96 15.26 0.17
C ALA A 91 -6.73 13.74 0.07
N LEU A 92 -5.57 13.31 -0.44
CA LEU A 92 -5.23 11.89 -0.52
C LEU A 92 -4.68 11.38 0.80
N GLU A 93 -3.93 12.20 1.53
CA GLU A 93 -3.47 11.92 2.89
C GLU A 93 -4.64 11.66 3.83
N GLU A 94 -5.62 12.58 3.89
CA GLU A 94 -6.81 12.44 4.73
C GLU A 94 -7.56 11.14 4.43
N LYS A 95 -7.75 10.81 3.14
CA LYS A 95 -8.43 9.58 2.74
C LYS A 95 -7.64 8.33 3.14
N ALA A 96 -6.32 8.33 3.00
CA ALA A 96 -5.47 7.21 3.41
C ALA A 96 -5.50 7.02 4.94
N LEU A 97 -5.44 8.12 5.70
CA LEU A 97 -5.54 8.10 7.16
C LEU A 97 -6.90 7.59 7.64
N ASP A 98 -8.00 8.01 6.98
CA ASP A 98 -9.35 7.50 7.29
C ASP A 98 -9.45 5.99 7.07
N VAL A 99 -8.92 5.49 5.95
CA VAL A 99 -8.87 4.05 5.67
C VAL A 99 -8.07 3.31 6.74
N ILE A 100 -6.89 3.79 7.11
CA ILE A 100 -6.07 3.17 8.17
C ILE A 100 -6.84 3.11 9.49
N LYS A 101 -7.44 4.22 9.92
CA LYS A 101 -8.23 4.29 11.16
C LYS A 101 -9.43 3.35 11.14
N ARG A 102 -10.21 3.36 10.05
CA ARG A 102 -11.41 2.53 9.90
C ARG A 102 -11.09 1.05 9.82
N VAL A 103 -10.13 0.65 8.97
CA VAL A 103 -9.84 -0.77 8.72
C VAL A 103 -9.11 -1.38 9.91
N SER A 104 -8.12 -0.69 10.50
CA SER A 104 -7.42 -1.21 11.67
C SER A 104 -8.34 -1.42 12.88
N ALA A 105 -9.40 -0.60 13.03
CA ALA A 105 -10.37 -0.77 14.11
C ALA A 105 -11.18 -2.07 14.04
N THR A 106 -11.19 -2.76 12.89
CA THR A 106 -11.93 -4.03 12.72
C THR A 106 -11.18 -5.26 13.23
N ASP A 107 -9.88 -5.14 13.52
CA ASP A 107 -9.00 -6.24 13.91
C ASP A 107 -8.13 -5.77 15.10
N PRO A 108 -8.30 -6.35 16.31
CA PRO A 108 -7.55 -5.91 17.50
C PRO A 108 -6.04 -5.92 17.33
N LEU A 109 -5.50 -6.87 16.55
CA LEU A 109 -4.05 -6.94 16.31
C LEU A 109 -3.61 -5.80 15.39
N LEU A 110 -4.35 -5.56 14.30
CA LEU A 110 -4.07 -4.41 13.43
C LEU A 110 -4.23 -3.09 14.19
N LYS A 111 -5.23 -2.97 15.05
CA LYS A 111 -5.49 -1.76 15.83
C LYS A 111 -4.27 -1.37 16.68
N VAL A 112 -3.68 -2.31 17.42
CA VAL A 112 -2.50 -2.01 18.25
C VAL A 112 -1.33 -1.53 17.39
N SER A 113 -1.05 -2.20 16.29
CA SER A 113 0.05 -1.82 15.39
C SER A 113 -0.17 -0.45 14.75
N TYR A 114 -1.37 -0.18 14.22
CA TYR A 114 -1.67 1.07 13.56
C TYR A 114 -1.90 2.24 14.52
N ASP A 115 -2.37 2.01 15.76
CA ASP A 115 -2.42 3.05 16.78
C ASP A 115 -1.00 3.53 17.14
N HIS A 116 -0.04 2.60 17.24
CA HIS A 116 1.37 2.96 17.42
C HIS A 116 1.94 3.68 16.20
N TRP A 117 1.68 3.15 14.99
CA TRP A 117 2.11 3.76 13.74
C TRP A 117 1.57 5.20 13.59
N LEU A 118 0.29 5.43 13.89
CA LEU A 118 -0.33 6.76 13.81
C LEU A 118 0.31 7.74 14.81
N LYS A 119 0.68 7.28 16.01
CA LYS A 119 1.44 8.11 16.96
C LYS A 119 2.80 8.51 16.40
N LEU A 120 3.51 7.60 15.74
CA LEU A 120 4.78 7.92 15.09
C LEU A 120 4.57 8.89 13.92
N TYR A 121 3.55 8.64 13.09
CA TYR A 121 3.21 9.47 11.94
C TYR A 121 2.91 10.92 12.33
N PHE A 122 2.10 11.14 13.37
CA PHE A 122 1.79 12.49 13.87
C PHE A 122 2.86 13.08 14.80
N GLY A 123 3.95 12.35 15.08
CA GLY A 123 4.98 12.78 16.03
C GLY A 123 4.48 12.90 17.49
N THR A 124 3.46 12.13 17.87
CA THR A 124 2.86 12.11 19.21
C THR A 124 3.25 10.87 20.03
N ALA A 125 4.27 10.13 19.60
CA ALA A 125 4.84 9.05 20.40
C ALA A 125 5.74 9.66 21.49
N GLU A 126 5.43 9.39 22.76
CA GLU A 126 6.35 9.69 23.86
C GLU A 126 7.55 8.75 23.77
N ASN A 127 8.76 9.31 23.82
CA ASN A 127 10.04 8.55 23.88
C ASN A 127 10.20 7.83 25.22
#